data_AF-A0A328RRG3-F1
#
_entry.id   AF-A0A328RRG3-F1
#
_cell.length_a   1.000
_cell.length_b   1.000
_cell.length_c   1.000
_cell.angle_alpha   90.00
_cell.angle_beta   90.00
_cell.angle_gamma   90.00
#
_symmetry.space_group_name_H-M   'P 1'
#
loop_
_entity.id
_entity.type
_entity.pdbx_description
1 polymer ?
#
loop_
_entity_poly.entity_id
_entity_poly.type
_entity_poly.pdbx_seq_one_letter_code
_entity_poly.pdbx_strand_id
1 'polypeptide(L)'
;MSYANLPVGITLIRAVTEQTEGIALSFKKGDPNYESFNSIVKGSEFITTNANFLATPAHITNLQILMCLALSMYGGVMVPSIKQLTYANKEIRLTWDSGITDSFTFGIIDVKFKAFSKYFQTRLSSKASGNADIPNTIFRGVNQFLQSYMLILDACRNRIAPLLKGKTHLIQILEQPMNKDLLFIILSSMPADQMNSLFIFIQKYLPEDLSVKTPDGNRVNVCSLFETPSTDVTFLSEKNRIYLDLYFDGQYPIIKEITQSKTSEYMVKLLSNKEMFEVTMTNLQNIITLQVDTRVQLYQFFINYLDSITPDS
;
A
#
# COMPACT_ATOMS: atom_id res chain seq x y z
N MET A 1 -2.59 21.62 3.83
CA MET A 1 -1.49 20.63 3.87
C MET A 1 -0.92 20.50 2.47
N SER A 2 0.41 20.65 2.33
CA SER A 2 1.09 20.34 1.07
C SER A 2 1.05 18.82 0.87
N TYR A 3 0.36 18.35 -0.17
CA TYR A 3 0.16 16.92 -0.47
C TYR A 3 1.37 16.27 -1.17
N ALA A 4 2.56 16.86 -1.07
CA ALA A 4 3.63 16.60 -2.02
C ALA A 4 4.22 15.17 -2.00
N ASN A 5 4.00 14.34 -0.96
CA ASN A 5 4.69 13.05 -0.81
C ASN A 5 3.80 11.93 -0.19
N LEU A 6 2.59 11.70 -0.70
CA LEU A 6 1.81 10.53 -0.24
C LEU A 6 2.37 9.22 -0.83
N PRO A 7 2.34 8.09 -0.07
CA PRO A 7 2.72 6.80 -0.61
C PRO A 7 1.89 6.45 -1.86
N VAL A 8 2.51 5.77 -2.83
CA VAL A 8 1.91 5.45 -4.14
C VAL A 8 0.49 4.88 -4.01
N GLY A 9 0.30 3.85 -3.17
CA GLY A 9 -1.01 3.23 -2.98
C GLY A 9 -2.08 4.20 -2.46
N ILE A 10 -1.69 5.12 -1.56
CA ILE A 10 -2.59 6.16 -1.04
C ILE A 10 -2.95 7.16 -2.14
N THR A 11 -1.98 7.58 -2.94
CA THR A 11 -2.21 8.49 -4.07
C THR A 11 -3.14 7.86 -5.12
N LEU A 12 -3.04 6.55 -5.37
CA LEU A 12 -3.98 5.83 -6.24
C LEU A 12 -5.38 5.75 -5.65
N ILE A 13 -5.53 5.40 -4.36
CA ILE A 13 -6.84 5.38 -3.69
C ILE A 13 -7.48 6.78 -3.73
N ARG A 14 -6.67 7.83 -3.53
CA ARG A 14 -7.12 9.21 -3.67
C ARG A 14 -7.65 9.50 -5.07
N ALA A 15 -6.89 9.16 -6.11
CA ALA A 15 -7.32 9.34 -7.49
C ALA A 15 -8.62 8.58 -7.80
N VAL A 16 -8.72 7.32 -7.34
CA VAL A 16 -9.94 6.51 -7.46
C VAL A 16 -11.12 7.21 -6.79
N THR A 17 -10.95 7.67 -5.54
CA THR A 17 -12.00 8.31 -4.76
C THR A 17 -12.49 9.59 -5.44
N GLU A 18 -11.58 10.48 -5.87
CA GLU A 18 -11.92 11.74 -6.54
C GLU A 18 -12.64 11.54 -7.88
N GLN A 19 -12.42 10.42 -8.57
CA GLN A 19 -13.11 10.11 -9.84
C GLN A 19 -14.40 9.30 -9.66
N THR A 20 -14.55 8.58 -8.55
CA THR A 20 -15.72 7.71 -8.30
C THR A 20 -17.02 8.50 -8.24
N GLU A 21 -17.00 9.70 -7.65
CA GLU A 21 -18.19 10.58 -7.58
C GLU A 21 -18.75 10.90 -8.97
N GLY A 22 -17.87 11.19 -9.94
CA GLY A 22 -18.26 11.52 -11.32
C GLY A 22 -18.83 10.35 -12.12
N ILE A 23 -18.72 9.12 -11.63
CA ILE A 23 -19.23 7.91 -12.30
C ILE A 23 -20.07 7.01 -11.39
N ALA A 24 -20.59 7.54 -10.28
CA ALA A 24 -21.30 6.76 -9.26
C ALA A 24 -22.46 5.93 -9.84
N LEU A 25 -23.17 6.47 -10.84
CA LEU A 25 -24.27 5.80 -11.52
C LEU A 25 -23.83 4.53 -12.29
N SER A 26 -22.58 4.47 -12.75
CA SER A 26 -22.02 3.29 -13.42
C SER A 26 -21.90 2.07 -12.48
N PHE A 27 -22.01 2.26 -11.17
CA PHE A 27 -21.97 1.19 -10.17
C PHE A 27 -23.38 0.76 -9.68
N LYS A 28 -24.43 1.44 -10.11
CA LYS A 28 -25.80 1.20 -9.63
C LYS A 28 -26.57 0.30 -10.60
N LYS A 29 -26.80 -0.95 -10.20
CA LYS A 29 -27.61 -1.90 -10.99
C LYS A 29 -28.99 -1.32 -11.33
N GLY A 30 -29.42 -1.48 -12.58
CA GLY A 30 -30.64 -0.88 -13.11
C GLY A 30 -30.50 0.56 -13.61
N ASP A 31 -29.37 1.23 -13.37
CA ASP A 31 -29.07 2.51 -14.02
C ASP A 31 -28.68 2.30 -15.50
N PRO A 32 -29.12 3.17 -16.44
CA PRO A 32 -28.74 3.05 -17.84
C PRO A 32 -27.23 2.99 -18.09
N ASN A 33 -26.42 3.71 -17.31
CA ASN A 33 -24.96 3.69 -17.46
C ASN A 33 -24.38 2.33 -17.08
N TYR A 34 -24.88 1.74 -15.98
CA TYR A 34 -24.51 0.41 -15.55
C TYR A 34 -24.91 -0.65 -16.59
N GLU A 35 -26.17 -0.64 -17.04
CA GLU A 35 -26.66 -1.65 -17.99
C GLU A 35 -25.94 -1.55 -19.34
N SER A 36 -25.68 -0.34 -19.81
CA SER A 36 -24.89 -0.12 -21.03
C SER A 36 -23.45 -0.64 -20.88
N PHE A 37 -22.79 -0.36 -19.76
CA PHE A 37 -21.43 -0.83 -19.50
C PHE A 37 -21.40 -2.36 -19.42
N ASN A 38 -22.31 -2.96 -18.66
CA ASN A 38 -22.44 -4.40 -18.49
C ASN A 38 -22.66 -5.11 -19.84
N SER A 39 -23.55 -4.57 -20.68
CA SER A 39 -23.78 -5.09 -22.03
C SER A 39 -22.52 -5.04 -22.91
N ILE A 40 -21.72 -3.97 -22.81
CA ILE A 40 -20.46 -3.84 -23.55
C ILE A 40 -19.46 -4.90 -23.08
N VAL A 41 -19.29 -5.06 -21.75
CA VAL A 41 -18.34 -6.00 -21.16
C VAL A 41 -18.67 -7.45 -21.56
N LYS A 42 -19.96 -7.81 -21.57
CA LYS A 42 -20.41 -9.15 -21.95
C LYS A 42 -20.43 -9.39 -23.46
N GLY A 43 -20.64 -8.35 -24.27
CA GLY A 43 -20.79 -8.45 -25.72
C GLY A 43 -19.52 -8.21 -26.54
N SER A 44 -18.44 -7.70 -25.94
CA SER A 44 -17.22 -7.34 -26.67
C SER A 44 -16.03 -8.20 -26.22
N GLU A 45 -15.30 -8.79 -27.16
CA GLU A 45 -14.02 -9.45 -26.87
C GLU A 45 -12.97 -8.41 -26.42
N PHE A 46 -12.91 -7.28 -27.14
CA PHE A 46 -12.06 -6.14 -26.84
C PHE A 46 -12.92 -4.90 -26.57
N ILE A 47 -12.82 -4.31 -25.38
CA ILE A 47 -13.66 -3.17 -25.00
C ILE A 47 -13.25 -1.88 -25.72
N THR A 48 -11.96 -1.74 -26.05
CA THR A 48 -11.42 -0.55 -26.73
C THR A 48 -11.78 -0.46 -28.20
N THR A 49 -12.38 -1.50 -28.79
CA THR A 49 -12.87 -1.48 -30.17
C THR A 49 -14.37 -1.18 -30.25
N ASN A 50 -15.07 -1.16 -29.10
CA ASN A 50 -16.50 -0.88 -29.05
C ASN A 50 -16.77 0.63 -29.13
N ALA A 51 -17.48 1.07 -30.18
CA ALA A 51 -17.77 2.49 -30.41
C ALA A 51 -18.56 3.15 -29.27
N ASN A 52 -19.51 2.43 -28.64
CA ASN A 52 -20.32 2.97 -27.54
C ASN A 52 -19.46 3.19 -26.28
N PHE A 53 -18.50 2.31 -26.04
CA PHE A 53 -17.52 2.46 -24.97
C PHE A 53 -16.64 3.70 -25.20
N LEU A 54 -16.07 3.84 -26.40
CA LEU A 54 -15.22 4.98 -26.77
C LEU A 54 -15.98 6.32 -26.74
N ALA A 55 -17.28 6.31 -27.03
CA ALA A 55 -18.12 7.49 -27.01
C ALA A 55 -18.54 7.93 -25.59
N THR A 56 -18.29 7.11 -24.56
CA THR A 56 -18.80 7.34 -23.20
C THR A 56 -17.65 7.53 -22.19
N PRO A 57 -17.26 8.78 -21.86
CA PRO A 57 -16.16 9.05 -20.93
C PRO A 57 -16.34 8.39 -19.56
N ALA A 58 -17.58 8.23 -19.07
CA ALA A 58 -17.85 7.56 -17.80
C ALA A 58 -17.45 6.07 -17.81
N HIS A 59 -17.62 5.38 -18.95
CA HIS A 59 -17.20 3.98 -19.09
C HIS A 59 -15.68 3.86 -19.13
N ILE A 60 -15.00 4.79 -19.79
CA ILE A 60 -13.55 4.88 -19.84
C ILE A 60 -12.98 5.12 -18.43
N THR A 61 -13.52 6.11 -17.72
CA THR A 61 -13.16 6.42 -16.33
C THR A 61 -13.38 5.22 -15.41
N ASN A 62 -14.45 4.45 -15.61
CA ASN A 62 -14.72 3.24 -14.83
C ASN A 62 -13.60 2.19 -15.02
N LEU A 63 -13.24 1.87 -16.26
CA LEU A 63 -12.10 0.99 -16.54
C LEU A 63 -10.80 1.49 -15.88
N GLN A 64 -10.50 2.78 -16.03
CA GLN A 64 -9.30 3.40 -15.48
C GLN A 64 -9.26 3.35 -13.94
N ILE A 65 -10.40 3.58 -13.28
CA ILE A 65 -10.54 3.43 -11.82
C ILE A 65 -10.25 2.00 -11.40
N LEU A 66 -10.81 1.01 -12.08
CA LEU A 66 -10.62 -0.41 -11.77
C LEU A 66 -9.14 -0.81 -11.90
N MET A 67 -8.45 -0.34 -12.94
CA MET A 67 -7.01 -0.55 -13.12
C MET A 67 -6.19 0.16 -12.03
N CYS A 68 -6.53 1.40 -11.67
CA CYS A 68 -5.87 2.12 -10.56
C CYS A 68 -6.07 1.42 -9.23
N LEU A 69 -7.26 0.88 -8.99
CA LEU A 69 -7.59 0.17 -7.76
C LEU A 69 -6.74 -1.10 -7.63
N ALA A 70 -6.59 -1.86 -8.72
CA ALA A 70 -5.66 -3.00 -8.75
C ALA A 70 -4.21 -2.59 -8.45
N LEU A 71 -3.75 -1.44 -8.96
CA LEU A 71 -2.41 -0.91 -8.68
C LEU A 71 -2.27 -0.32 -7.27
N SER A 72 -3.38 0.10 -6.64
CA SER A 72 -3.38 0.75 -5.32
C SER A 72 -2.88 -0.17 -4.20
N MET A 73 -2.83 -1.47 -4.49
CA MET A 73 -2.41 -2.56 -3.62
C MET A 73 -0.88 -2.71 -3.53
N TYR A 74 -0.14 -1.72 -4.03
CA TYR A 74 1.32 -1.67 -4.09
C TYR A 74 2.03 -2.22 -2.83
N GLY A 75 2.99 -3.14 -3.04
CA GLY A 75 4.00 -3.55 -2.07
C GLY A 75 3.80 -4.91 -1.37
N GLY A 76 2.68 -5.60 -1.56
CA GLY A 76 2.37 -6.86 -0.83
C GLY A 76 2.53 -8.17 -1.59
N VAL A 77 2.50 -8.13 -2.93
CA VAL A 77 2.58 -9.33 -3.80
C VAL A 77 3.31 -8.94 -5.08
N MET A 78 3.96 -9.92 -5.72
CA MET A 78 4.65 -9.92 -7.03
C MET A 78 3.90 -9.17 -8.17
N VAL A 79 3.75 -7.85 -8.03
CA VAL A 79 3.10 -6.89 -8.93
C VAL A 79 4.15 -5.79 -9.18
N PRO A 80 4.22 -5.18 -10.38
CA PRO A 80 5.27 -4.21 -10.71
C PRO A 80 5.38 -3.11 -9.68
N SER A 81 6.61 -2.78 -9.33
CA SER A 81 6.82 -1.76 -8.33
C SER A 81 6.71 -0.39 -9.00
N ILE A 82 5.61 0.34 -8.82
CA ILE A 82 5.54 1.78 -9.15
C ILE A 82 6.51 2.54 -8.22
N LYS A 83 7.58 3.11 -8.80
CA LYS A 83 8.60 3.90 -8.10
C LYS A 83 8.10 5.28 -7.72
N GLN A 84 7.37 5.93 -8.63
CA GLN A 84 6.90 7.30 -8.47
C GLN A 84 5.50 7.43 -9.05
N LEU A 85 4.69 8.28 -8.44
CA LEU A 85 3.33 8.55 -8.89
C LEU A 85 2.98 9.99 -8.55
N THR A 86 2.45 10.71 -9.55
CA THR A 86 1.81 12.00 -9.36
C THR A 86 0.39 11.95 -9.89
N TYR A 87 -0.50 12.65 -9.18
CA TYR A 87 -1.88 12.83 -9.59
C TYR A 87 -2.25 14.30 -9.47
N ALA A 88 -2.58 14.92 -10.61
CA ALA A 88 -3.00 16.31 -10.68
C ALA A 88 -3.87 16.52 -11.91
N ASN A 89 -4.89 17.38 -11.82
CA ASN A 89 -5.75 17.76 -12.95
C ASN A 89 -6.35 16.55 -13.70
N LYS A 90 -6.75 15.50 -12.98
CA LYS A 90 -7.26 14.23 -13.54
C LYS A 90 -6.24 13.44 -14.39
N GLU A 91 -4.96 13.81 -14.37
CA GLU A 91 -3.88 13.07 -15.01
C GLU A 91 -3.11 12.27 -13.96
N ILE A 92 -2.95 10.98 -14.23
CA ILE A 92 -2.03 10.09 -13.54
C ILE A 92 -0.74 10.06 -14.34
N ARG A 93 0.40 10.27 -13.66
CA ARG A 93 1.73 10.00 -14.21
C ARG A 93 2.47 9.10 -13.25
N LEU A 94 2.98 7.98 -13.74
CA LEU A 94 3.66 6.98 -12.92
C LEU A 94 4.94 6.51 -13.59
N THR A 95 5.90 6.14 -12.74
CA THR A 95 7.17 5.55 -13.15
C THR A 95 7.23 4.14 -12.60
N TRP A 96 7.35 3.15 -13.48
CA TRP A 96 7.52 1.75 -13.11
C TRP A 96 8.94 1.46 -12.60
N ASP A 97 9.13 0.33 -11.96
CA ASP A 97 10.43 -0.14 -11.47
C ASP A 97 11.48 -0.27 -12.57
N SER A 98 11.05 -0.61 -13.78
CA SER A 98 11.87 -0.65 -14.98
C SER A 98 12.34 0.73 -15.46
N GLY A 99 11.89 1.82 -14.83
CA GLY A 99 12.20 3.20 -15.24
C GLY A 99 11.30 3.75 -16.35
N ILE A 100 10.37 2.95 -16.86
CA ILE A 100 9.38 3.40 -17.86
C ILE A 100 8.41 4.35 -17.17
N THR A 101 8.13 5.49 -17.81
CA THR A 101 7.15 6.47 -17.32
C THR A 101 5.94 6.47 -18.23
N ASP A 102 4.77 6.19 -17.66
CA ASP A 102 3.49 6.25 -18.35
C ASP A 102 2.60 7.34 -17.75
N SER A 103 1.61 7.77 -18.53
CA SER A 103 0.58 8.69 -18.05
C SER A 103 -0.76 8.40 -18.70
N PHE A 104 -1.84 8.86 -18.09
CA PHE A 104 -3.15 8.92 -18.73
C PHE A 104 -4.04 9.93 -18.02
N THR A 105 -5.04 10.42 -18.76
CA THR A 105 -6.08 11.31 -18.23
C THR A 105 -7.38 10.55 -18.11
N PHE A 106 -8.09 10.73 -16.99
CA PHE A 106 -9.37 10.07 -16.78
C PHE A 106 -10.40 10.46 -17.85
N GLY A 107 -11.14 9.46 -18.34
CA GLY A 107 -12.18 9.61 -19.35
C GLY A 107 -11.70 9.65 -20.79
N ILE A 108 -10.39 9.48 -21.04
CA ILE A 108 -9.76 9.56 -22.36
C ILE A 108 -8.98 8.28 -22.67
N ILE A 109 -9.14 7.77 -23.91
CA ILE A 109 -8.31 6.69 -24.47
C ILE A 109 -7.45 7.29 -25.58
N ASP A 110 -6.24 7.69 -25.20
CA ASP A 110 -5.23 8.21 -26.10
C ASP A 110 -4.03 7.24 -26.20
N VAL A 111 -3.00 7.66 -26.93
CA VAL A 111 -1.76 6.88 -27.08
C VAL A 111 -1.09 6.63 -25.72
N LYS A 112 -1.19 7.59 -24.78
CA LYS A 112 -0.59 7.46 -23.44
C LYS A 112 -1.32 6.38 -22.64
N PHE A 113 -2.65 6.38 -22.63
CA PHE A 113 -3.44 5.35 -21.95
C PHE A 113 -3.25 3.96 -22.57
N LYS A 114 -3.12 3.87 -23.90
CA LYS A 114 -2.81 2.60 -24.58
C LYS A 114 -1.43 2.06 -24.17
N ALA A 115 -0.42 2.92 -24.05
CA ALA A 115 0.91 2.54 -23.54
C ALA A 115 0.84 2.03 -22.10
N PHE A 116 0.20 2.80 -21.20
CA PHE A 116 -0.06 2.39 -19.82
C PHE A 116 -0.78 1.03 -19.75
N SER A 117 -1.85 0.87 -20.52
CA SER A 117 -2.68 -0.35 -20.50
C SER A 117 -1.93 -1.57 -21.01
N LYS A 118 -1.11 -1.40 -22.05
CA LYS A 118 -0.24 -2.47 -22.55
C LYS A 118 0.76 -2.91 -21.49
N TYR A 119 1.38 -1.96 -20.79
CA TYR A 119 2.33 -2.26 -19.73
C TYR A 119 1.66 -2.94 -18.53
N PHE A 120 0.51 -2.41 -18.08
CA PHE A 120 -0.33 -2.98 -17.05
C PHE A 120 -0.67 -4.45 -17.36
N GLN A 121 -1.19 -4.72 -18.56
CA GLN A 121 -1.55 -6.07 -19.00
C GLN A 121 -0.33 -7.00 -19.04
N THR A 122 0.80 -6.55 -19.59
CA THR A 122 2.03 -7.36 -19.70
C THR A 122 2.53 -7.81 -18.34
N ARG A 123 2.36 -6.97 -17.33
CA ARG A 123 2.90 -7.23 -15.99
C ARG A 123 1.98 -8.03 -15.09
N LEU A 124 0.67 -7.88 -15.27
CA LEU A 124 -0.33 -8.58 -14.47
C LEU A 124 -0.75 -9.93 -15.09
N SER A 125 -0.41 -10.16 -16.36
CA SER A 125 -0.59 -11.43 -17.04
C SER A 125 0.69 -12.27 -16.95
N SER A 126 0.54 -13.59 -16.81
CA SER A 126 1.65 -14.56 -16.97
C SER A 126 2.17 -14.66 -18.42
N LYS A 127 1.46 -14.04 -19.38
CA LYS A 127 1.82 -13.96 -20.80
C LYS A 127 1.87 -12.51 -21.26
N ALA A 128 2.97 -12.12 -21.91
CA ALA A 128 3.09 -10.80 -22.50
C ALA A 128 1.98 -10.57 -23.54
N SER A 129 1.08 -9.62 -23.26
CA SER A 129 0.09 -9.16 -24.23
C SER A 129 0.76 -8.13 -25.13
N GLY A 130 1.04 -8.51 -26.37
CA GLY A 130 1.52 -7.57 -27.39
C GLY A 130 0.43 -6.62 -27.89
N ASN A 131 -0.84 -6.88 -27.54
CA ASN A 131 -1.99 -6.23 -28.15
C ASN A 131 -2.26 -4.85 -27.52
N ALA A 132 -2.56 -3.86 -28.36
CA ALA A 132 -2.89 -2.51 -27.91
C ALA A 132 -4.33 -2.41 -27.40
N ASP A 133 -5.19 -3.34 -27.84
CA ASP A 133 -6.56 -3.42 -27.41
C ASP A 133 -6.71 -4.11 -26.06
N ILE A 134 -7.69 -3.65 -25.29
CA ILE A 134 -7.95 -4.14 -23.93
C ILE A 134 -9.03 -5.23 -24.03
N PRO A 135 -8.72 -6.48 -23.68
CA PRO A 135 -9.71 -7.54 -23.67
C PRO A 135 -10.68 -7.37 -22.50
N ASN A 136 -11.93 -7.83 -22.64
CA ASN A 136 -12.90 -7.82 -21.54
C ASN A 136 -12.45 -8.67 -20.33
N THR A 137 -11.55 -9.64 -20.53
CA THR A 137 -10.96 -10.45 -19.47
C THR A 137 -10.15 -9.63 -18.45
N ILE A 138 -9.81 -8.37 -18.76
CA ILE A 138 -9.14 -7.47 -17.81
C ILE A 138 -9.95 -7.30 -16.51
N PHE A 139 -11.28 -7.27 -16.57
CA PHE A 139 -12.13 -7.12 -15.39
C PHE A 139 -12.01 -8.30 -14.45
N ARG A 140 -11.90 -9.52 -15.01
CA ARG A 140 -11.65 -10.73 -14.23
C ARG A 140 -10.27 -10.70 -13.58
N GLY A 141 -9.25 -10.25 -14.31
CA GLY A 141 -7.90 -10.07 -13.76
C GLY A 141 -7.91 -9.10 -12.58
N VAL A 142 -8.50 -7.92 -12.74
CA VAL A 142 -8.66 -6.93 -11.66
C VAL A 142 -9.41 -7.52 -10.46
N ASN A 143 -10.49 -8.27 -10.69
CA ASN A 143 -11.25 -8.92 -9.61
C ASN A 143 -10.39 -9.90 -8.80
N GLN A 144 -9.60 -10.74 -9.49
CA GLN A 144 -8.69 -11.69 -8.84
C GLN A 144 -7.61 -10.98 -8.01
N PHE A 145 -7.11 -9.83 -8.45
CA PHE A 145 -6.18 -9.02 -7.66
C PHE A 145 -6.85 -8.46 -6.40
N LEU A 146 -8.07 -7.92 -6.52
CA LEU A 146 -8.84 -7.42 -5.37
C LEU A 146 -9.07 -8.52 -4.33
N GLN A 147 -9.55 -9.69 -4.76
CA GLN A 147 -9.78 -10.84 -3.88
C GLN A 147 -8.49 -11.30 -3.19
N SER A 148 -7.39 -11.40 -3.94
CA SER A 148 -6.08 -11.77 -3.39
C SER A 148 -5.61 -10.78 -2.32
N TYR A 149 -5.84 -9.48 -2.54
CA TYR A 149 -5.44 -8.45 -1.57
C TYR A 149 -6.32 -8.45 -0.33
N MET A 150 -7.62 -8.76 -0.45
CA MET A 150 -8.49 -8.94 0.72
C MET A 150 -7.94 -10.02 1.66
N LEU A 151 -7.43 -11.13 1.14
CA LEU A 151 -6.79 -12.17 1.96
C LEU A 151 -5.57 -11.64 2.74
N ILE A 152 -4.81 -10.71 2.14
CA ILE A 152 -3.66 -10.09 2.81
C ILE A 152 -4.12 -9.12 3.90
N LEU A 153 -5.14 -8.31 3.62
CA LEU A 153 -5.73 -7.41 4.62
C LEU A 153 -6.28 -8.19 5.81
N ASP A 154 -6.97 -9.29 5.55
CA ASP A 154 -7.49 -10.18 6.60
C ASP A 154 -6.34 -10.84 7.38
N ALA A 155 -5.28 -11.27 6.70
CA ALA A 155 -4.08 -11.77 7.38
C ALA A 155 -3.44 -10.68 8.27
N CYS A 156 -3.30 -9.45 7.78
CA CYS A 156 -2.82 -8.31 8.57
C CYS A 156 -3.73 -8.06 9.79
N ARG A 157 -5.04 -8.03 9.60
CA ARG A 157 -6.03 -7.88 10.68
C ARG A 157 -5.84 -8.96 11.75
N ASN A 158 -5.75 -10.22 11.34
CA ASN A 158 -5.60 -11.37 12.23
C ASN A 158 -4.27 -11.34 12.99
N ARG A 159 -3.23 -10.76 12.40
CA ARG A 159 -1.93 -10.58 13.06
C ARG A 159 -1.92 -9.42 14.06
N ILE A 160 -2.61 -8.31 13.77
CA ILE A 160 -2.67 -7.14 14.66
C ILE A 160 -3.66 -7.37 15.81
N ALA A 161 -4.78 -8.06 15.59
CA ALA A 161 -5.83 -8.22 16.61
C ALA A 161 -5.35 -8.81 17.96
N PRO A 162 -4.41 -9.79 18.00
CA PRO A 162 -3.82 -10.25 19.26
C PRO A 162 -3.08 -9.17 20.04
N LEU A 163 -2.49 -8.17 19.38
CA LEU A 163 -1.83 -7.02 20.03
C LEU A 163 -2.82 -6.21 20.88
N LEU A 164 -4.10 -6.23 20.49
CA LEU A 164 -5.17 -5.50 21.14
C LEU A 164 -5.68 -6.15 22.43
N LYS A 165 -5.28 -7.39 22.73
CA LYS A 165 -5.78 -8.13 23.91
C LYS A 165 -5.22 -7.64 25.25
N GLY A 166 -4.13 -6.88 25.24
CA GLY A 166 -3.59 -6.23 26.44
C GLY A 166 -2.07 -6.24 26.55
N LYS A 167 -1.55 -5.56 27.59
CA LYS A 167 -0.11 -5.30 27.82
C LYS A 167 0.77 -6.56 27.73
N THR A 168 0.34 -7.65 28.35
CA THR A 168 1.11 -8.90 28.41
C THR A 168 1.37 -9.48 27.01
N HIS A 169 0.39 -9.42 26.10
CA HIS A 169 0.54 -9.95 24.75
C HIS A 169 1.51 -9.11 23.91
N LEU A 170 1.49 -7.78 24.07
CA LEU A 170 2.46 -6.90 23.42
C LEU A 170 3.90 -7.22 23.83
N ILE A 171 4.14 -7.41 25.13
CA ILE A 171 5.49 -7.70 25.66
C ILE A 171 5.97 -9.06 25.16
N GLN A 172 5.12 -10.09 25.20
CA GLN A 172 5.47 -11.43 24.70
C GLN A 172 5.91 -11.45 23.23
N ILE A 173 5.40 -10.52 22.41
CA ILE A 173 5.75 -10.43 21.00
C ILE A 173 7.15 -9.84 20.79
N LEU A 174 7.61 -8.98 21.70
CA LEU A 174 8.98 -8.43 21.70
C LEU A 174 10.03 -9.51 21.96
N GLU A 175 9.65 -10.60 22.62
CA GLU A 175 10.52 -11.71 22.98
C GLU A 175 10.59 -12.80 21.89
N GLN A 176 9.79 -12.67 20.82
CA GLN A 176 9.66 -13.68 19.77
C GLN A 176 10.42 -13.27 18.48
N PRO A 177 11.49 -13.99 18.09
CA PRO A 177 12.33 -13.65 16.92
C PRO A 177 11.62 -13.72 15.57
N MET A 178 10.45 -14.38 15.49
CA MET A 178 9.71 -14.62 14.24
C MET A 178 8.73 -13.48 13.88
N ASN A 179 8.61 -12.44 14.70
CA ASN A 179 7.56 -11.42 14.60
C ASN A 179 8.06 -10.05 14.07
N LYS A 180 8.94 -10.04 13.04
CA LYS A 180 9.52 -8.80 12.47
C LYS A 180 8.47 -7.77 12.07
N ASP A 181 7.41 -8.21 11.42
CA ASP A 181 6.32 -7.34 10.96
C ASP A 181 5.46 -6.80 12.11
N LEU A 182 5.17 -7.62 13.13
CA LEU A 182 4.44 -7.15 14.32
C LEU A 182 5.26 -6.14 15.11
N LEU A 183 6.56 -6.38 15.26
CA LEU A 183 7.46 -5.41 15.90
C LEU A 183 7.48 -4.09 15.12
N PHE A 184 7.58 -4.13 13.79
CA PHE A 184 7.48 -2.93 12.96
C PHE A 184 6.18 -2.16 13.23
N ILE A 185 5.05 -2.87 13.26
CA ILE A 185 3.73 -2.29 13.49
C ILE A 185 3.64 -1.65 14.88
N ILE A 186 4.12 -2.33 15.92
CA ILE A 186 4.12 -1.80 17.29
C ILE A 186 4.95 -0.52 17.37
N LEU A 187 6.18 -0.56 16.86
CA LEU A 187 7.08 0.60 16.91
C LEU A 187 6.55 1.78 16.11
N SER A 188 5.99 1.51 14.92
CA SER A 188 5.37 2.53 14.07
C SER A 188 4.05 3.06 14.65
N SER A 189 3.46 2.39 15.64
CA SER A 189 2.24 2.83 16.32
C SER A 189 2.52 3.67 17.57
N MET A 190 3.79 3.82 17.96
CA MET A 190 4.16 4.69 19.08
C MET A 190 4.04 6.17 18.67
N PRO A 191 3.81 7.09 19.62
CA PRO A 191 3.97 8.52 19.36
C PRO A 191 5.36 8.82 18.80
N ALA A 192 5.45 9.78 17.87
CA ALA A 192 6.71 10.13 17.20
C ALA A 192 7.84 10.44 18.21
N ASP A 193 7.52 11.13 19.31
CA ASP A 193 8.49 11.45 20.36
C ASP A 193 9.02 10.20 21.07
N GLN A 194 8.18 9.17 21.24
CA GLN A 194 8.56 7.91 21.86
C GLN A 194 9.41 7.05 20.92
N MET A 195 9.12 7.09 19.62
CA MET A 195 9.96 6.46 18.60
C MET A 195 11.33 7.15 18.49
N ASN A 196 11.39 8.48 18.47
CA ASN A 196 12.66 9.21 18.54
C ASN A 196 13.43 8.88 19.83
N SER A 197 12.74 8.84 20.97
CA SER A 197 13.34 8.50 22.27
C SER A 197 13.89 7.07 22.31
N LEU A 198 13.22 6.11 21.66
CA LEU A 198 13.72 4.74 21.49
C LEU A 198 15.05 4.73 20.71
N PHE A 199 15.12 5.46 19.58
CA PHE A 199 16.36 5.53 18.80
C PHE A 199 17.51 6.16 19.58
N ILE A 200 17.25 7.28 20.26
CA ILE A 200 18.22 7.96 21.14
C ILE A 200 18.66 7.04 22.29
N PHE A 201 17.76 6.20 22.80
CA PHE A 201 18.09 5.24 23.85
C PHE A 201 19.02 4.14 23.35
N ILE A 202 18.66 3.49 22.24
CA ILE A 202 19.44 2.36 21.68
C ILE A 202 20.82 2.79 21.23
N GLN A 203 20.94 3.96 20.60
CA GLN A 203 22.20 4.38 19.98
C GLN A 203 23.35 4.53 20.97
N LYS A 204 23.06 4.79 22.26
CA LYS A 204 24.05 4.83 23.35
C LYS A 204 24.79 3.52 23.58
N TYR A 205 24.27 2.43 23.03
CA TYR A 205 24.84 1.09 23.17
C TYR A 205 25.45 0.57 21.87
N LEU A 206 25.35 1.32 20.77
CA LEU A 206 25.89 0.92 19.47
C LEU A 206 27.32 1.47 19.29
N PRO A 207 28.18 0.79 18.50
CA PRO A 207 29.49 1.32 18.14
C PRO A 207 29.36 2.64 17.38
N GLU A 208 30.18 3.64 17.73
CA GLU A 208 30.15 4.97 17.11
C GLU A 208 30.44 4.94 15.60
N ASP A 209 31.18 3.95 15.12
CA ASP A 209 31.54 3.78 13.71
C ASP A 209 30.56 2.89 12.93
N LEU A 210 29.48 2.40 13.57
CA LEU A 210 28.48 1.56 12.92
C LEU A 210 27.85 2.31 11.74
N SER A 211 28.01 1.75 10.54
CA SER A 211 27.47 2.31 9.31
C SER A 211 26.65 1.28 8.54
N VAL A 212 25.54 1.72 7.97
CA VAL A 212 24.67 0.90 7.12
C VAL A 212 24.60 1.49 5.72
N LYS A 213 24.38 0.63 4.73
CA LYS A 213 24.13 1.06 3.36
C LYS A 213 22.61 1.20 3.17
N THR A 214 22.16 2.43 2.90
CA THR A 214 20.78 2.72 2.51
C THR A 214 20.45 2.07 1.16
N PRO A 215 19.17 1.87 0.80
CA PRO A 215 18.80 1.32 -0.51
C PRO A 215 19.32 2.13 -1.69
N ASP A 216 19.48 3.45 -1.50
CA ASP A 216 20.04 4.36 -2.51
C ASP A 216 21.57 4.22 -2.65
N GLY A 217 22.18 3.36 -1.85
CA GLY A 217 23.59 3.02 -1.90
C GLY A 217 24.49 3.89 -1.02
N ASN A 218 23.94 4.92 -0.38
CA ASN A 218 24.68 5.80 0.51
C ASN A 218 24.99 5.10 1.84
N ARG A 219 26.21 5.28 2.36
CA ARG A 219 26.58 4.84 3.71
C ARG A 219 26.16 5.91 4.71
N VAL A 220 25.43 5.50 5.74
CA VAL A 220 24.96 6.38 6.81
C VAL A 220 25.49 5.87 8.14
N ASN A 221 25.99 6.77 8.99
CA ASN A 221 26.33 6.47 10.37
C ASN A 221 25.06 6.28 11.19
N VAL A 222 24.92 5.13 11.86
CA VAL A 222 23.68 4.76 12.57
C VAL A 222 23.46 5.64 13.79
N CYS A 223 24.51 5.94 14.56
CA CYS A 223 24.39 6.77 15.77
C CYS A 223 23.96 8.20 15.42
N SER A 224 24.63 8.85 14.46
CA SER A 224 24.26 10.19 13.99
C SER A 224 22.83 10.23 13.42
N LEU A 225 22.42 9.17 12.71
CA LEU A 225 21.05 9.05 12.22
C LEU A 225 20.06 8.99 13.39
N PHE A 226 20.29 8.11 14.36
CA PHE A 226 19.38 7.89 15.49
C PHE A 226 19.30 9.09 16.43
N GLU A 227 20.36 9.89 16.54
CA GLU A 227 20.38 11.14 17.33
C GLU A 227 19.45 12.23 16.80
N THR A 228 19.26 12.31 15.49
CA THR A 228 18.55 13.43 14.87
C THR A 228 17.02 13.26 15.01
N PRO A 229 16.32 13.94 15.93
CA PRO A 229 14.87 13.76 16.05
C PRO A 229 14.15 14.25 14.79
N SER A 230 13.01 13.64 14.47
CA SER A 230 12.18 14.08 13.34
C SER A 230 10.70 13.84 13.56
N THR A 231 9.88 14.70 12.97
CA THR A 231 8.43 14.53 12.83
C THR A 231 8.03 14.17 11.40
N ASP A 232 9.00 14.11 10.47
CA ASP A 232 8.77 13.66 9.09
C ASP A 232 8.57 12.14 9.09
N VAL A 233 7.36 11.71 8.74
CA VAL A 233 6.95 10.30 8.67
C VAL A 233 7.82 9.49 7.71
N THR A 234 8.27 10.08 6.61
CA THR A 234 9.12 9.41 5.62
C THR A 234 10.46 9.06 6.25
N PHE A 235 11.06 10.03 6.93
CA PHE A 235 12.35 9.86 7.60
C PHE A 235 12.25 8.92 8.80
N LEU A 236 11.19 9.02 9.61
CA LEU A 236 10.92 8.09 10.71
C LEU A 236 10.73 6.65 10.21
N SER A 237 10.04 6.46 9.08
CA SER A 237 9.86 5.15 8.46
C SER A 237 11.20 4.55 7.99
N GLU A 238 12.08 5.37 7.42
CA GLU A 238 13.42 4.94 7.03
C GLU A 238 14.26 4.53 8.25
N LYS A 239 14.22 5.32 9.33
CA LYS A 239 14.87 4.96 10.60
C LYS A 239 14.35 3.63 11.14
N ASN A 240 13.03 3.44 11.18
CA ASN A 240 12.42 2.18 11.61
C ASN A 240 12.91 1.00 10.77
N ARG A 241 13.01 1.17 9.44
CA ARG A 241 13.52 0.11 8.56
C ARG A 241 14.97 -0.26 8.89
N ILE A 242 15.87 0.74 8.95
CA ILE A 242 17.28 0.51 9.29
C ILE A 242 17.40 -0.17 10.66
N TYR A 243 16.65 0.34 11.64
CA TYR A 243 16.65 -0.21 12.99
C TYR A 243 16.17 -1.67 12.99
N LEU A 244 15.13 -2.03 12.25
CA LEU A 244 14.69 -3.43 12.15
C LEU A 244 15.68 -4.32 11.41
N ASP A 245 16.40 -3.79 10.43
CA ASP A 245 17.46 -4.55 9.79
C ASP A 245 18.55 -4.89 10.82
N LEU A 246 18.97 -3.93 11.65
CA LEU A 246 19.89 -4.18 12.77
C LEU A 246 19.30 -5.16 13.82
N TYR A 247 18.01 -5.05 14.13
CA TYR A 247 17.31 -5.92 15.09
C TYR A 247 17.23 -7.39 14.65
N PHE A 248 17.19 -7.63 13.33
CA PHE A 248 17.10 -8.97 12.76
C PHE A 248 18.39 -9.43 12.07
N ASP A 249 19.46 -8.62 12.11
CA ASP A 249 20.67 -8.87 11.33
C ASP A 249 21.40 -10.13 11.80
N GLY A 250 21.45 -11.14 10.92
CA GLY A 250 22.21 -12.36 11.19
C GLY A 250 23.73 -12.19 11.07
N GLN A 251 24.19 -11.13 10.40
CA GLN A 251 25.61 -10.89 10.15
C GLN A 251 26.29 -10.15 11.31
N TYR A 252 25.52 -9.41 12.11
CA TYR A 252 26.02 -8.65 13.27
C TYR A 252 25.37 -9.13 14.57
N PRO A 253 25.74 -10.32 15.09
CA PRO A 253 25.07 -10.94 16.23
C PRO A 253 25.10 -10.09 17.51
N ILE A 254 26.21 -9.37 17.76
CA ILE A 254 26.32 -8.48 18.92
C ILE A 254 25.37 -7.28 18.79
N ILE A 255 25.29 -6.66 17.60
CA ILE A 255 24.38 -5.52 17.35
C ILE A 255 22.93 -5.96 17.48
N LYS A 256 22.61 -7.14 16.94
CA LYS A 256 21.32 -7.77 17.11
C LYS A 256 20.97 -8.00 18.58
N GLU A 257 21.88 -8.56 19.38
CA GLU A 257 21.63 -8.78 20.81
C GLU A 257 21.39 -7.46 21.56
N ILE A 258 22.21 -6.44 21.28
CA ILE A 258 22.06 -5.10 21.87
C ILE A 258 20.70 -4.50 21.51
N THR A 259 20.37 -4.46 20.22
CA THR A 259 19.10 -3.90 19.75
C THR A 259 17.91 -4.65 20.33
N GLN A 260 17.93 -5.99 20.36
CA GLN A 260 16.86 -6.79 20.95
C GLN A 260 16.68 -6.55 22.45
N SER A 261 17.76 -6.66 23.21
CA SER A 261 17.75 -6.48 24.67
C SER A 261 17.29 -5.08 25.07
N LYS A 262 17.87 -4.05 24.44
CA LYS A 262 17.56 -2.65 24.76
C LYS A 262 16.19 -2.21 24.32
N THR A 263 15.66 -2.81 23.26
CA THR A 263 14.28 -2.55 22.86
C THR A 263 13.29 -3.14 23.82
N SER A 264 13.52 -4.38 24.27
CA SER A 264 12.68 -4.98 25.31
C SER A 264 12.68 -4.12 26.58
N GLU A 265 13.87 -3.72 27.04
CA GLU A 265 14.04 -2.82 28.20
C GLU A 265 13.24 -1.51 28.05
N TYR A 266 13.38 -0.84 26.89
CA TYR A 266 12.67 0.41 26.62
C TYR A 266 11.15 0.22 26.56
N MET A 267 10.69 -0.81 25.84
CA MET A 267 9.28 -1.06 25.63
C MET A 267 8.56 -1.46 26.92
N VAL A 268 9.20 -2.25 27.79
CA VAL A 268 8.65 -2.58 29.11
C VAL A 268 8.44 -1.29 29.93
N LYS A 269 9.41 -0.37 29.92
CA LYS A 269 9.29 0.92 30.60
C LYS A 269 8.19 1.79 29.97
N LEU A 270 8.13 1.86 28.64
CA LEU A 270 7.14 2.65 27.90
C LEU A 270 5.72 2.16 28.18
N LEU A 271 5.47 0.85 28.03
CA LEU A 271 4.13 0.26 28.17
C LEU A 271 3.67 0.18 29.64
N SER A 272 4.59 0.34 30.60
CA SER A 272 4.26 0.55 32.01
C SER A 272 3.62 1.92 32.25
N ASN A 273 3.95 2.94 31.44
CA ASN A 273 3.25 4.21 31.45
C ASN A 273 1.83 4.04 30.86
N LYS A 274 0.80 4.35 31.66
CA LYS A 274 -0.61 4.16 31.28
C LYS A 274 -0.99 4.99 30.05
N GLU A 275 -0.61 6.25 30.01
CA GLU A 275 -0.93 7.17 28.91
C GLU A 275 -0.29 6.69 27.59
N MET A 276 1.00 6.36 27.62
CA MET A 276 1.71 5.89 26.42
C MET A 276 1.15 4.57 25.91
N PHE A 277 0.77 3.67 26.82
CA PHE A 277 0.08 2.45 26.46
C PHE A 277 -1.26 2.74 25.77
N GLU A 278 -2.13 3.57 26.36
CA GLU A 278 -3.44 3.90 25.80
C GLU A 278 -3.34 4.55 24.42
N VAL A 279 -2.38 5.46 24.22
CA VAL A 279 -2.14 6.07 22.90
C VAL A 279 -1.65 5.04 21.89
N THR A 280 -0.71 4.16 22.27
CA THR A 280 -0.22 3.09 21.39
C THR A 280 -1.34 2.13 21.00
N MET A 281 -2.21 1.76 21.95
CA MET A 281 -3.39 0.92 21.69
C MET A 281 -4.36 1.61 20.73
N THR A 282 -4.59 2.91 20.92
CA THR A 282 -5.46 3.70 20.04
C THR A 282 -4.88 3.74 18.62
N ASN A 283 -3.58 3.93 18.47
CA ASN A 283 -2.92 3.93 17.16
C ASN A 283 -2.99 2.55 16.48
N LEU A 284 -2.75 1.47 17.22
CA LEU A 284 -2.91 0.10 16.70
C LEU A 284 -4.36 -0.17 16.26
N GLN A 285 -5.33 0.26 17.06
CA GLN A 285 -6.74 0.14 16.72
C GLN A 285 -7.08 0.95 15.45
N ASN A 286 -6.52 2.15 15.32
CA ASN A 286 -6.69 3.00 14.14
C ASN A 286 -6.09 2.37 12.88
N ILE A 287 -5.02 1.58 12.98
CA ILE A 287 -4.52 0.81 11.83
C ILE A 287 -5.59 -0.18 11.36
N ILE A 288 -6.20 -0.93 12.28
CA ILE A 288 -7.27 -1.87 11.89
C ILE A 288 -8.47 -1.11 11.30
N THR A 289 -8.99 -0.11 12.00
CA THR A 289 -10.26 0.52 11.60
C THR A 289 -10.11 1.46 10.41
N LEU A 290 -9.11 2.34 10.43
CA LEU A 290 -8.97 3.39 9.42
C LEU A 290 -8.20 2.91 8.19
N GLN A 291 -7.30 1.93 8.34
CA GLN A 291 -6.47 1.44 7.24
C GLN A 291 -6.95 0.09 6.70
N VAL A 292 -7.16 -0.91 7.55
CA VAL A 292 -7.53 -2.26 7.09
C VAL A 292 -9.01 -2.34 6.74
N ASP A 293 -9.91 -2.06 7.68
CA ASP A 293 -11.35 -2.21 7.50
C ASP A 293 -11.89 -1.29 6.39
N THR A 294 -11.43 -0.04 6.33
CA THR A 294 -11.77 0.88 5.22
C THR A 294 -11.42 0.30 3.85
N ARG A 295 -10.23 -0.29 3.71
CA ARG A 295 -9.79 -0.91 2.45
C ARG A 295 -10.58 -2.18 2.14
N VAL A 296 -10.85 -3.01 3.14
CA VAL A 296 -11.72 -4.19 2.99
C VAL A 296 -13.09 -3.78 2.45
N GLN A 297 -13.72 -2.76 3.03
CA GLN A 297 -15.02 -2.25 2.57
C GLN A 297 -14.94 -1.74 1.13
N LEU A 298 -13.92 -0.94 0.81
CA LEU A 298 -13.69 -0.43 -0.55
C LEU A 298 -13.54 -1.56 -1.56
N TYR A 299 -12.63 -2.52 -1.31
CA TYR A 299 -12.37 -3.60 -2.25
C TYR A 299 -13.54 -4.57 -2.36
N GLN A 300 -14.24 -4.87 -1.27
CA GLN A 300 -15.45 -5.70 -1.29
C GLN A 300 -16.55 -5.06 -2.15
N PHE A 301 -16.72 -3.74 -2.08
CA PHE A 301 -17.65 -3.03 -2.95
C PHE A 301 -17.31 -3.26 -4.44
N PHE A 302 -16.04 -3.09 -4.81
CA PHE A 302 -15.60 -3.27 -6.20
C PHE A 302 -15.61 -4.73 -6.65
N ILE A 303 -15.33 -5.69 -5.77
CA ILE A 303 -15.47 -7.13 -6.06
C ILE A 303 -16.93 -7.46 -6.37
N ASN A 304 -17.87 -7.06 -5.51
CA ASN A 304 -19.30 -7.30 -5.73
C ASN A 304 -19.77 -6.66 -7.04
N TYR A 305 -19.27 -5.46 -7.35
CA TYR A 305 -19.54 -4.80 -8.62
C TYR A 305 -18.98 -5.59 -9.80
N LEU A 306 -17.71 -6.01 -9.77
CA LEU A 306 -17.07 -6.78 -10.83
C LEU A 306 -17.77 -8.12 -11.05
N ASP A 307 -18.07 -8.86 -9.98
CA ASP A 307 -18.82 -10.12 -10.02
C ASP A 307 -20.17 -9.95 -10.74
N SER A 308 -20.82 -8.80 -10.61
CA SER A 308 -22.11 -8.53 -11.27
C SER A 308 -22.01 -8.27 -12.78
N ILE A 309 -20.84 -7.83 -13.27
CA ILE A 309 -20.64 -7.45 -14.68
C ILE A 309 -19.76 -8.43 -15.46
N THR A 310 -18.91 -9.21 -14.78
CA THR A 310 -18.13 -10.26 -15.43
C THR A 310 -18.98 -11.51 -15.63
N PRO A 311 -19.01 -12.11 -16.84
CA PRO A 311 -19.74 -13.35 -17.05
C PRO A 311 -19.12 -14.50 -16.26
N ASP A 312 -19.99 -15.29 -15.62
CA ASP A 312 -19.67 -16.62 -15.10
C ASP A 312 -19.20 -17.47 -16.29
N SER A 313 -18.00 -18.04 -16.20
CA SER A 313 -17.51 -19.03 -17.18
C SER A 313 -17.90 -20.43 -16.74
#